data_AF-A0A933I4P4-F1
#
_entry.id   AF-A0A933I4P4-F1
#
_cell.length_a   1.000
_cell.length_b   1.000
_cell.length_c   1.000
_cell.angle_alpha   90.00
_cell.angle_beta   90.00
_cell.angle_gamma   90.00
#
_symmetry.space_group_name_H-M   'P 1'
#
loop_
_entity.id
_entity.type
_entity.pdbx_description
1 polymer ?
#
loop_
_entity_poly.entity_id
_entity_poly.type
_entity_poly.pdbx_seq_one_letter_code
_entity_poly.pdbx_strand_id
1 'polypeptide(L)'
;MANPMSDEQRIYEKIEKEKLIIPSVIWELLDHHLGNDVYTISLIAGSHVTGQEKEPIPIEDGEKIVKHCVEIKKFLQKLNEATRVKS
;
A
#
# COMPACT_ATOMS: atom_id res chain seq x y z
N MET A 1 2.74 0.68 -14.90
CA MET A 1 1.35 0.19 -14.82
C MET A 1 1.43 -1.22 -14.26
N ALA A 2 0.70 -1.53 -13.19
CA ALA A 2 0.70 -2.88 -12.62
C ALA A 2 0.13 -3.88 -13.63
N ASN A 3 0.65 -5.12 -13.65
CA ASN A 3 0.13 -6.16 -14.54
C ASN A 3 -1.30 -6.54 -14.12
N PRO A 4 -2.26 -6.62 -15.06
CA PRO A 4 -3.61 -7.06 -14.76
C PRO A 4 -3.60 -8.49 -14.25
N MET A 5 -4.39 -8.77 -13.21
CA MET A 5 -4.56 -10.15 -12.72
C MET A 5 -5.33 -10.97 -13.75
N SER A 6 -4.97 -12.25 -13.91
CA SER A 6 -5.62 -13.16 -14.87
C SER A 6 -7.13 -13.30 -14.67
N ASP A 7 -7.62 -13.01 -13.46
CA ASP A 7 -9.01 -13.19 -13.03
C ASP A 7 -9.75 -11.87 -12.75
N GLU A 8 -9.16 -10.73 -13.11
CA GLU A 8 -9.65 -9.40 -12.74
C GLU A 8 -11.13 -9.18 -13.10
N GLN A 9 -11.53 -9.58 -14.30
CA GLN A 9 -12.90 -9.41 -14.79
C GLN A 9 -13.92 -10.21 -13.97
N ARG A 10 -13.60 -11.46 -13.62
CA ARG A 10 -14.44 -12.32 -12.77
C ARG A 10 -14.58 -11.77 -11.35
N ILE A 11 -13.52 -11.16 -10.83
CA ILE A 11 -13.51 -10.56 -9.49
C ILE A 11 -14.43 -9.33 -9.47
N TYR A 12 -14.35 -8.45 -10.48
CA TYR A 12 -15.25 -7.29 -10.57
C TYR A 12 -16.72 -7.69 -10.71
N GLU A 13 -17.03 -8.66 -11.57
CA GLU A 13 -18.40 -9.19 -11.71
C GLU A 13 -18.94 -9.72 -10.37
N LYS A 14 -18.09 -10.39 -9.59
CA LYS A 14 -18.46 -10.88 -8.25
C LYS A 14 -18.73 -9.73 -7.28
N ILE A 15 -17.86 -8.72 -7.25
CA ILE A 15 -18.02 -7.52 -6.40
C ILE A 15 -19.32 -6.80 -6.73
N GLU A 16 -19.63 -6.63 -8.00
CA GLU A 16 -20.86 -5.98 -8.47
C GLU A 16 -22.11 -6.78 -8.09
N LYS A 17 -22.09 -8.10 -8.36
CA LYS A 17 -23.21 -9.00 -8.05
C LYS A 17 -23.47 -9.12 -6.55
N GLU A 18 -22.42 -9.19 -5.74
CA GLU A 18 -22.50 -9.32 -4.28
C GLU A 18 -22.65 -7.97 -3.57
N LYS A 19 -22.63 -6.85 -4.32
CA LYS A 19 -22.66 -5.48 -3.80
C LYS A 19 -21.66 -5.29 -2.65
N LEU A 20 -20.45 -5.81 -2.83
CA LEU A 20 -19.38 -5.68 -1.84
C LEU A 20 -18.94 -4.22 -1.78
N ILE A 21 -19.40 -3.53 -0.74
CA ILE A 21 -19.01 -2.15 -0.45
C ILE A 21 -18.03 -2.19 0.71
N ILE A 22 -16.85 -1.61 0.50
CA ILE A 22 -15.91 -1.34 1.60
C ILE A 22 -16.43 -0.11 2.34
N PRO A 23 -16.71 -0.19 3.65
CA PRO A 23 -17.17 0.96 4.43
C PRO A 23 -16.17 2.12 4.37
N SER A 24 -16.64 3.36 4.28
CA SER A 24 -15.78 4.54 4.16
C SER A 24 -14.73 4.65 5.27
N VAL A 25 -15.07 4.25 6.49
CA VAL A 25 -14.11 4.21 7.62
C VAL A 25 -12.94 3.26 7.37
N ILE A 26 -13.16 2.16 6.65
CA ILE A 26 -12.08 1.24 6.28
C ILE A 26 -11.19 1.88 5.20
N TRP A 27 -11.78 2.61 4.24
CA TRP A 27 -11.01 3.40 3.29
C TRP A 27 -10.16 4.47 3.96
N GLU A 28 -10.72 5.21 4.92
CA GLU A 28 -9.98 6.22 5.69
C GLU A 28 -8.81 5.58 6.47
N LEU A 29 -9.02 4.41 7.08
CA LEU A 29 -7.96 3.68 7.76
C LEU A 29 -6.85 3.22 6.81
N LEU A 30 -7.22 2.71 5.63
CA LEU A 30 -6.27 2.32 4.60
C LEU A 30 -5.49 3.55 4.09
N ASP A 31 -6.17 4.65 3.80
CA ASP A 31 -5.52 5.85 3.28
C ASP A 31 -4.57 6.47 4.32
N HIS A 32 -4.99 6.55 5.58
CA HIS A 32 -4.19 7.13 6.64
C HIS A 32 -2.97 6.28 7.02
N HIS A 33 -3.11 4.94 7.06
CA HIS A 33 -2.00 4.08 7.47
C HIS A 33 -1.13 3.63 6.28
N LEU A 34 -1.74 3.21 5.17
CA LEU A 34 -1.01 2.73 4.01
C LEU A 34 -0.64 3.89 3.07
N GLY A 35 -1.59 4.78 2.79
CA GLY A 35 -1.40 5.90 1.87
C GLY A 35 -0.27 6.84 2.32
N ASN A 36 -0.25 7.22 3.59
CA ASN A 36 0.80 8.10 4.15
C ASN A 36 2.20 7.47 4.09
N ASP A 37 2.34 6.18 4.44
CA ASP A 37 3.63 5.48 4.39
C ASP A 37 4.12 5.35 2.94
N VAL A 38 3.23 4.98 2.01
CA VAL A 38 3.55 4.90 0.57
C VAL A 38 3.91 6.26 -0.01
N TYR A 39 3.17 7.30 0.35
CA TYR A 39 3.46 8.67 -0.06
C TYR A 39 4.83 9.13 0.43
N THR A 40 5.14 8.87 1.71
CA THR A 40 6.43 9.24 2.30
C THR A 40 7.59 8.52 1.61
N ILE A 41 7.46 7.21 1.35
CA ILE A 41 8.45 6.45 0.57
C ILE A 41 8.63 7.05 -0.82
N SER A 42 7.53 7.38 -1.48
CA SER A 42 7.55 7.94 -2.85
C SER A 42 8.18 9.33 -2.87
N LEU A 43 7.98 10.14 -1.84
CA LEU A 43 8.59 11.45 -1.69
C LEU A 43 10.11 11.34 -1.52
N ILE A 44 10.58 10.49 -0.60
CA ILE A 44 12.00 10.27 -0.33
C ILE A 44 12.70 9.66 -1.56
N ALA A 45 12.14 8.60 -2.13
CA ALA A 45 12.74 7.98 -3.31
C ALA A 45 12.67 8.92 -4.52
N GLY A 46 11.55 9.63 -4.69
CA GLY A 46 11.35 10.59 -5.76
C GLY A 46 12.37 11.72 -5.73
N SER A 47 12.65 12.31 -4.56
CA SER A 47 13.61 13.41 -4.45
C SER A 47 15.02 13.07 -4.94
N HIS A 48 15.41 11.79 -4.85
CA HIS A 48 16.74 11.31 -5.29
C HIS A 48 16.74 10.76 -6.73
N VAL A 49 15.61 10.21 -7.20
CA VAL A 49 15.52 9.53 -8.50
C VAL A 49 15.04 10.45 -9.63
N THR A 50 14.27 11.50 -9.33
CA THR A 50 13.73 12.43 -10.34
C THR A 50 14.55 13.71 -10.54
N GLY A 51 15.69 13.85 -9.84
CA GLY A 51 16.64 14.94 -10.05
C GLY A 51 17.28 14.91 -11.45
N GLN A 52 17.87 16.03 -11.87
CA GLN A 52 18.62 16.11 -13.13
C GLN A 52 19.80 15.13 -13.17
N GLU A 53 20.39 14.84 -12.01
CA GLU A 53 21.32 13.74 -11.79
C GLU A 53 20.70 12.72 -10.85
N LYS A 54 20.84 11.43 -11.19
CA LYS A 54 20.38 10.33 -10.32
C LYS A 54 21.39 10.17 -9.19
N GLU A 55 21.01 10.60 -8.00
CA GLU A 55 21.84 10.44 -6.83
C GLU A 55 21.49 9.13 -6.09
N PRO A 56 22.49 8.42 -5.55
CA PRO A 56 22.21 7.29 -4.67
C PRO A 56 21.47 7.79 -3.42
N ILE A 57 20.45 7.05 -3.00
CA ILE A 57 19.70 7.37 -1.79
C ILE A 57 20.66 7.29 -0.58
N PRO A 58 20.81 8.36 0.21
CA PRO A 58 21.62 8.34 1.43
C PRO A 58 21.14 7.27 2.41
N ILE A 59 22.05 6.73 3.22
CA ILE A 59 21.73 5.67 4.19
C ILE A 59 20.58 6.09 5.12
N GLU A 60 20.60 7.31 5.63
CA GLU A 60 19.57 7.84 6.53
C GLU A 60 18.16 7.82 5.90
N ASP A 61 18.08 8.13 4.61
CA ASP A 61 16.82 8.12 3.86
C ASP A 61 16.40 6.69 3.49
N GLY A 62 17.37 5.82 3.20
CA GLY A 62 17.14 4.39 3.05
C GLY A 62 16.56 3.76 4.32
N GLU A 63 17.07 4.12 5.49
CA GLU A 63 16.57 3.66 6.79
C GLU A 63 15.12 4.12 7.02
N LYS A 64 14.78 5.37 6.67
CA LYS A 64 13.40 5.87 6.73
C LYS A 64 12.47 5.05 5.83
N ILE A 65 12.88 4.80 4.58
CA ILE A 65 12.09 3.98 3.64
C ILE A 65 11.84 2.58 4.22
N VAL A 66 12.89 1.92 4.72
CA VAL A 66 12.77 0.59 5.32
C VAL A 66 11.83 0.60 6.52
N LYS A 67 11.90 1.63 7.36
CA LYS A 67 11.01 1.81 8.51
C LYS A 67 9.54 1.89 8.07
N HIS A 68 9.22 2.70 7.06
CA HIS A 68 7.85 2.79 6.53
C HIS A 68 7.39 1.47 5.91
N CYS A 69 8.24 0.75 5.18
CA CYS A 69 7.92 -0.60 4.68
C CYS A 69 7.60 -1.59 5.81
N VAL A 70 8.30 -1.50 6.94
CA VAL A 70 8.05 -2.33 8.13
C VAL A 70 6.70 -1.99 8.77
N GLU A 71 6.34 -0.71 8.88
CA GLU A 71 5.04 -0.29 9.43
C GLU A 71 3.89 -0.73 8.53
N ILE A 72 4.01 -0.58 7.21
CA ILE A 72 3.05 -1.12 6.22
C ILE A 72 2.86 -2.63 6.45
N LYS A 73 3.97 -3.38 6.54
CA LYS A 73 3.91 -4.83 6.76
C LYS A 73 3.16 -5.17 8.05
N LYS A 74 3.47 -4.49 9.16
CA LYS A 74 2.80 -4.70 10.46
C LYS A 74 1.30 -4.40 10.36
N PHE A 75 0.93 -3.32 9.69
CA PHE A 75 -0.47 -2.96 9.49
C PHE A 75 -1.22 -4.05 8.70
N LEU A 76 -0.67 -4.49 7.57
CA LEU A 76 -1.27 -5.54 6.75
C LEU A 76 -1.36 -6.89 7.49
N GLN A 77 -0.37 -7.22 8.31
CA GLN A 77 -0.43 -8.41 9.17
C GLN A 77 -1.58 -8.34 10.17
N LYS A 78 -1.72 -7.21 10.89
CA LYS A 78 -2.84 -7.00 11.82
C LYS A 78 -4.19 -7.04 11.12
N LEU A 79 -4.30 -6.43 9.93
CA LEU A 79 -5.52 -6.47 9.14
C LEU A 79 -5.88 -7.90 8.73
N ASN A 80 -4.91 -8.68 8.27
CA ASN A 80 -5.10 -10.09 7.91
C ASN A 80 -5.52 -10.94 9.11
N GLU A 81 -4.91 -10.72 10.28
CA GLU A 81 -5.29 -11.39 11.53
C GLU A 81 -6.71 -11.04 11.97
N ALA A 82 -7.09 -9.76 11.87
CA ALA A 82 -8.41 -9.27 12.26
C ALA A 82 -9.53 -9.72 11.30
N THR A 83 -9.20 -9.98 10.04
CA THR A 83 -10.15 -10.38 8.99
C THR A 83 -10.16 -11.87 8.71
N ARG A 84 -9.23 -12.65 9.30
CA ARG A 84 -9.28 -14.10 9.27
C ARG A 84 -10.52 -14.59 9.99
N VAL A 85 -11.47 -15.12 9.21
CA VAL A 85 -12.62 -15.85 9.72
C VAL A 85 -12.09 -17.07 10.48
N LYS A 86 -12.38 -17.17 11.78
CA LYS A 86 -12.20 -18.43 12.52
C LYS A 86 -13.18 -19.45 11.93
N SER A 87 -12.68 -20.34 11.09
CA SER A 87 -13.39 -21.55 10.64
C SER A 87 -13.52 -22.54 11.79
#